data_AF-A0AA46A5S7-F1
#
_entry.id   AF-A0AA46A5S7-F1
#
_cell.length_a   1.000
_cell.length_b   1.000
_cell.length_c   1.000
_cell.angle_alpha   90.00
_cell.angle_beta   90.00
_cell.angle_gamma   90.00
#
_symmetry.space_group_name_H-M   'P 1'
#
loop_
_entity.id
_entity.type
_entity.pdbx_description
1 polymer ?
#
loop_
_entity_poly.entity_id
_entity_poly.type
_entity_poly.pdbx_seq_one_letter_code
_entity_poly.pdbx_strand_id
1 'polypeptide(L)'
;MHIDRPSPVGGHVDTRTGVLYRKPGKKVETHKRQRPARLPSRYPAQLRWQAGNGRIYIVERRIERDGKLRRETVKDDKNAWVSAWSEVEILARLHGVNIDLSGVTPRTLKHIAITWALQRGATIWDAAGYFSISAETIERTYGHHSSNHQATAVKAMDMRG
;
A
#
# COMPACT_ATOMS: atom_id res chain seq x y z
N MET A 1 -4.73 -12.29 -5.85
CA MET A 1 -5.30 -11.08 -6.51
C MET A 1 -4.77 -11.03 -7.93
N HIS A 2 -5.64 -10.84 -8.92
CA HIS A 2 -5.28 -10.96 -10.33
C HIS A 2 -4.83 -9.62 -10.94
N ILE A 3 -4.06 -9.68 -12.02
CA ILE A 3 -3.76 -8.55 -12.89
C ILE A 3 -4.73 -8.59 -14.08
N ASP A 4 -5.44 -7.49 -14.35
CA ASP A 4 -6.36 -7.26 -15.48
C ASP A 4 -7.49 -8.28 -15.67
N ARG A 5 -7.73 -9.14 -14.68
CA ARG A 5 -8.75 -10.18 -14.74
C ARG A 5 -9.60 -10.21 -13.48
N PRO A 6 -10.88 -9.82 -13.54
CA PRO A 6 -11.81 -10.03 -12.44
C PRO A 6 -11.88 -11.51 -12.06
N SER A 7 -11.96 -11.80 -10.76
CA SER A 7 -12.06 -13.16 -10.25
C SER A 7 -13.29 -13.34 -9.37
N PRO A 8 -13.97 -14.50 -9.45
CA PRO A 8 -15.08 -14.82 -8.56
C PRO A 8 -14.66 -14.88 -7.08
N VAL A 9 -13.43 -15.33 -6.82
CA VAL A 9 -12.92 -15.66 -5.48
C VAL A 9 -11.91 -14.64 -4.94
N GLY A 10 -11.35 -13.79 -5.79
CA GLY A 10 -10.35 -12.79 -5.40
C GLY A 10 -10.57 -11.43 -6.06
N GLY A 11 -9.94 -10.41 -5.51
CA GLY A 11 -9.85 -9.10 -6.15
C GLY A 11 -8.95 -9.10 -7.39
N HIS A 12 -8.92 -7.96 -8.08
CA HIS A 12 -8.05 -7.70 -9.23
C HIS A 12 -7.61 -6.24 -9.30
N VAL A 13 -6.53 -5.97 -10.02
CA VAL A 13 -6.14 -4.62 -10.42
C VAL A 13 -6.43 -4.46 -11.91
N ASP A 14 -7.16 -3.41 -12.26
CA ASP A 14 -7.27 -2.91 -13.63
C ASP A 14 -6.12 -1.94 -13.88
N THR A 15 -5.14 -2.38 -14.67
CA THR A 15 -3.93 -1.62 -14.95
C THR A 15 -4.15 -0.52 -15.99
N ARG A 16 -5.25 -0.57 -16.74
CA ARG A 16 -5.63 0.48 -17.70
C ARG A 16 -6.22 1.67 -16.99
N THR A 17 -7.12 1.43 -16.03
CA THR A 17 -7.74 2.51 -15.22
C THR A 17 -6.95 2.85 -13.96
N GLY A 18 -6.00 1.99 -13.56
CA GLY A 18 -5.20 2.16 -12.35
C GLY A 18 -6.00 1.94 -11.07
N VAL A 19 -7.01 1.07 -11.11
CA VAL A 19 -7.91 0.82 -9.97
C VAL A 19 -7.70 -0.58 -9.41
N LEU A 20 -7.53 -0.63 -8.09
CA LEU A 20 -7.53 -1.85 -7.29
C LEU A 20 -8.95 -2.18 -6.82
N TYR A 21 -9.50 -3.28 -7.30
CA TYR A 21 -10.75 -3.86 -6.82
C TYR A 21 -10.46 -4.99 -5.82
N ARG A 22 -10.65 -4.71 -4.53
CA ARG A 22 -10.37 -5.67 -3.44
C ARG A 22 -11.46 -6.72 -3.26
N LYS A 23 -12.71 -6.35 -3.54
CA LYS A 23 -13.89 -7.21 -3.40
C LYS A 23 -13.90 -8.28 -4.52
N PRO A 24 -14.02 -9.57 -4.20
CA PRO A 24 -14.29 -10.60 -5.19
C PRO A 24 -15.64 -10.40 -5.86
N GLY A 25 -15.77 -10.75 -7.14
CA GLY A 25 -16.98 -10.49 -7.93
C GLY A 25 -18.24 -11.14 -7.35
N LYS A 26 -18.14 -12.32 -6.75
CA LYS A 26 -19.29 -13.05 -6.17
C LYS A 26 -19.57 -12.71 -4.70
N LYS A 27 -18.76 -11.86 -4.05
CA LYS A 27 -18.90 -11.60 -2.62
C LYS A 27 -19.98 -10.55 -2.36
N VAL A 28 -20.94 -10.85 -1.47
CA VAL A 28 -21.93 -9.86 -1.01
C VAL A 28 -21.23 -8.74 -0.24
N GLU A 29 -21.69 -7.51 -0.42
CA GLU A 29 -21.13 -6.38 0.33
C GLU A 29 -21.53 -6.45 1.80
N THR A 30 -20.58 -6.16 2.69
CA THR A 30 -20.82 -6.11 4.13
C THR A 30 -20.41 -4.73 4.67
N HIS A 31 -20.66 -4.48 5.95
CA HIS A 31 -20.17 -3.28 6.64
C HIS A 31 -18.64 -3.11 6.53
N LYS A 32 -17.87 -4.21 6.44
CA LYS A 32 -16.44 -4.20 6.14
C LYS A 32 -16.21 -4.01 4.64
N ARG A 33 -16.61 -2.85 4.14
CA ARG A 33 -16.64 -2.53 2.70
C ARG A 33 -15.23 -2.59 2.11
N GLN A 34 -15.05 -3.42 1.10
CA GLN A 34 -13.80 -3.57 0.35
C GLN A 34 -13.78 -2.61 -0.84
N ARG A 35 -13.88 -1.31 -0.56
CA ARG A 35 -14.00 -0.26 -1.59
C ARG A 35 -12.81 -0.30 -2.56
N PRO A 36 -13.04 0.03 -3.85
CA PRO A 36 -11.94 0.21 -4.79
C PRO A 36 -10.98 1.30 -4.33
N ALA A 37 -9.71 1.22 -4.75
CA ALA A 37 -8.74 2.30 -4.54
C ALA A 37 -8.00 2.60 -5.83
N ARG A 38 -7.75 3.89 -6.09
CA ARG A 38 -6.85 4.32 -7.17
C ARG A 38 -5.41 4.01 -6.76
N LEU A 39 -4.59 3.64 -7.74
CA LEU A 39 -3.18 3.32 -7.56
C LEU A 39 -2.30 4.39 -8.23
N PRO A 40 -1.11 4.70 -7.68
CA PRO A 40 -0.17 5.60 -8.34
C PRO A 40 0.29 5.00 -9.68
N SER A 41 0.38 5.82 -10.73
CA SER A 41 0.58 5.39 -12.13
C SER A 41 1.76 4.43 -12.37
N ARG A 42 2.85 4.58 -11.60
CA ARG A 42 4.03 3.70 -11.69
C ARG A 42 3.70 2.24 -11.39
N TYR A 43 2.77 1.98 -10.47
CA TYR A 43 2.47 0.63 -10.04
C TYR A 43 1.67 -0.17 -11.08
N PRO A 44 0.57 0.34 -11.68
CA PRO A 44 -0.06 -0.28 -12.85
C PRO A 44 0.90 -0.47 -14.03
N ALA A 45 1.80 0.47 -14.30
CA ALA A 45 2.81 0.32 -15.35
C ALA A 45 3.73 -0.88 -15.09
N GLN A 46 4.21 -1.04 -13.86
CA GLN A 46 4.99 -2.20 -13.45
C GLN A 46 4.20 -3.51 -13.59
N LEU A 47 2.92 -3.51 -13.19
CA LEU A 47 2.06 -4.69 -13.32
C LEU A 47 1.83 -5.08 -14.79
N ARG A 48 1.68 -4.12 -15.71
CA ARG A 48 1.58 -4.40 -17.15
C ARG A 48 2.84 -5.06 -17.68
N TRP A 49 4.01 -4.53 -17.32
CA TRP A 49 5.29 -5.14 -17.70
C TRP A 49 5.41 -6.57 -17.16
N GLN A 50 5.04 -6.78 -15.90
CA GLN A 50 5.05 -8.09 -15.27
C GLN A 50 4.06 -9.07 -15.93
N ALA A 51 2.87 -8.61 -16.31
CA ALA A 51 1.88 -9.41 -17.03
C ALA A 51 2.37 -9.80 -18.43
N GLY A 52 3.07 -8.90 -19.12
CA GLY A 52 3.76 -9.20 -20.38
C GLY A 52 4.81 -10.32 -20.25
N ASN A 53 5.39 -10.48 -19.06
CA ASN A 53 6.31 -11.58 -18.72
C ASN A 53 5.61 -12.84 -18.16
N GLY A 54 4.29 -12.94 -18.35
CA GLY A 54 3.48 -14.10 -17.98
C GLY A 54 3.07 -14.18 -16.50
N ARG A 55 3.21 -13.10 -15.70
CA ARG A 55 2.57 -13.07 -14.37
C ARG A 55 1.07 -12.91 -14.53
N ILE A 56 0.33 -13.62 -13.68
CA ILE A 56 -1.15 -13.55 -13.65
C ILE A 56 -1.62 -12.91 -12.34
N TYR A 57 -0.84 -13.07 -11.28
CA TYR A 57 -1.16 -12.56 -9.95
C TYR A 57 -0.18 -11.48 -9.53
N ILE A 58 -0.68 -10.52 -8.76
CA ILE A 58 0.14 -9.44 -8.18
C ILE A 58 1.22 -10.04 -7.29
N VAL A 59 0.86 -11.04 -6.48
CA VAL A 59 1.79 -11.83 -5.67
C VAL A 59 1.64 -13.28 -6.07
N GLU A 60 2.67 -13.82 -6.71
CA GLU A 60 2.74 -15.22 -7.11
C GLU A 60 4.08 -15.82 -6.66
N ARG A 61 4.06 -17.13 -6.45
CA ARG A 61 5.24 -17.96 -6.23
C ARG A 61 5.41 -18.92 -7.41
N ARG A 62 6.66 -19.29 -7.68
CA ARG A 62 6.98 -20.36 -8.62
C ARG A 62 7.15 -21.65 -7.83
N ILE A 63 6.48 -22.71 -8.27
CA ILE A 63 6.54 -24.02 -7.63
C ILE A 63 6.75 -25.05 -8.73
N GLU A 64 7.61 -26.02 -8.48
CA GLU A 64 7.70 -27.20 -9.32
C GLU A 64 6.74 -28.27 -8.81
N ARG A 65 5.85 -28.76 -9.68
CA ARG A 65 4.93 -29.85 -9.37
C ARG A 65 4.79 -30.75 -10.59
N ASP A 66 4.94 -32.05 -10.38
CA ASP A 66 4.91 -33.07 -11.44
C ASP A 66 5.94 -32.77 -12.56
N GLY A 67 7.15 -32.33 -12.19
CA GLY A 67 8.23 -31.98 -13.12
C GLY A 67 7.97 -30.73 -13.97
N LYS A 68 6.93 -29.95 -13.65
CA LYS A 68 6.58 -28.71 -14.37
C LYS A 68 6.63 -27.51 -13.44
N LEU A 69 7.33 -26.47 -13.87
CA LEU A 69 7.32 -25.18 -13.19
C LEU A 69 5.98 -24.49 -13.42
N ARG A 70 5.28 -24.15 -12.33
CA ARG A 70 4.00 -23.45 -12.34
C ARG A 70 4.08 -22.16 -11.55
N ARG A 71 3.27 -21.19 -11.94
CA ARG A 71 3.02 -19.94 -11.19
C ARG A 71 1.71 -20.09 -10.44
N GLU A 72 1.75 -19.89 -9.14
CA GLU A 72 0.57 -19.94 -8.30
C GLU A 72 0.43 -18.66 -7.48
N THR A 73 -0.80 -18.24 -7.22
CA THR A 73 -1.05 -17.16 -6.24
C THR A 73 -0.57 -17.60 -4.86
N VAL A 74 -0.01 -16.67 -4.10
CA VAL A 74 0.15 -16.87 -2.66
C VAL A 74 -1.24 -16.97 -2.04
N LYS A 75 -1.47 -18.01 -1.22
CA LYS A 75 -2.79 -18.31 -0.64
C LYS A 75 -3.05 -17.57 0.67
N ASP A 76 -2.02 -17.43 1.50
CA ASP A 76 -2.08 -16.82 2.83
C ASP A 76 -0.77 -16.05 3.06
N ASP A 77 -0.87 -14.88 3.67
CA ASP A 77 0.22 -13.95 3.97
C ASP A 77 0.42 -13.74 5.48
N LYS A 78 -0.26 -14.50 6.35
CA LYS A 78 -0.15 -14.38 7.82
C LYS A 78 1.29 -14.37 8.34
N ASN A 79 2.16 -15.18 7.74
CA ASN A 79 3.55 -15.30 8.16
C ASN A 79 4.50 -14.36 7.39
N ALA A 80 4.02 -13.64 6.38
CA ALA A 80 4.86 -12.81 5.53
C ALA A 80 5.58 -11.71 6.32
N TRP A 81 4.91 -11.13 7.32
CA TRP A 81 5.52 -10.11 8.18
C TRP A 81 6.63 -10.67 9.06
N VAL A 82 6.40 -11.83 9.68
CA VAL A 82 7.40 -12.52 10.52
C VAL A 82 8.61 -12.92 9.68
N SER A 83 8.39 -13.48 8.49
CA SER A 83 9.48 -13.82 7.58
C SER A 83 10.29 -12.59 7.16
N ALA A 84 9.63 -11.48 6.84
CA ALA A 84 10.32 -10.23 6.51
C ALA A 84 11.17 -9.69 7.67
N TRP A 85 10.70 -9.79 8.91
CA TRP A 85 11.51 -9.42 10.08
C TRP A 85 12.76 -10.28 10.20
N SER A 86 12.62 -11.60 10.13
CA SER A 86 13.77 -12.51 10.23
C SER A 86 14.81 -12.24 9.14
N GLU A 87 14.36 -11.97 7.91
CA GLU A 87 15.26 -11.59 6.81
C GLU A 87 16.01 -10.28 7.09
N VAL A 88 15.31 -9.26 7.61
CA VAL A 88 15.92 -7.96 7.95
C VAL A 88 16.93 -8.11 9.10
N GLU A 89 16.63 -8.90 10.12
CA GLU A 89 17.55 -9.20 11.22
C GLU A 89 18.81 -9.92 10.73
N ILE A 90 18.65 -10.91 9.83
CA ILE A 90 19.78 -11.61 9.21
C ILE A 90 20.65 -10.63 8.42
N LEU A 91 20.04 -9.79 7.58
CA LEU A 91 20.76 -8.79 6.78
C LEU A 91 21.49 -7.77 7.68
N ALA A 92 20.84 -7.27 8.73
CA ALA A 92 21.44 -6.34 9.67
C ALA A 92 22.67 -6.97 10.36
N ARG A 93 22.56 -8.23 10.80
CA ARG A 93 23.68 -8.98 11.38
C ARG A 93 24.83 -9.15 10.39
N LEU A 94 24.54 -9.51 9.14
CA LEU A 94 25.55 -9.67 8.09
C LEU A 94 26.29 -8.35 7.80
N HIS A 95 25.62 -7.22 7.93
CA HIS A 95 26.20 -5.89 7.71
C HIS A 95 26.71 -5.21 8.99
N GLY A 96 26.67 -5.88 10.14
CA GLY A 96 27.12 -5.30 11.42
C GLY A 96 26.26 -4.12 11.90
N VAL A 97 25.01 -4.03 11.44
CA VAL A 97 24.07 -2.97 11.82
C VAL A 97 23.22 -3.45 12.98
N ASN A 98 23.15 -2.67 14.06
CA ASN A 98 22.21 -2.93 15.15
C ASN A 98 20.87 -2.26 14.82
N ILE A 99 19.79 -3.03 14.91
CA ILE A 99 18.43 -2.57 14.63
C ILE A 99 17.49 -3.00 15.76
N ASP A 100 16.51 -2.17 16.07
CA ASP A 100 15.39 -2.51 16.95
C ASP A 100 14.09 -2.44 16.16
N LEU A 101 13.40 -3.58 16.05
CA LEU A 101 12.14 -3.72 15.33
C LEU A 101 10.94 -3.89 16.25
N SER A 102 11.11 -3.83 17.58
CA SER A 102 10.07 -4.15 18.58
C SER A 102 8.77 -3.33 18.42
N GLY A 103 8.87 -2.08 17.94
CA GLY A 103 7.72 -1.21 17.67
C GLY A 103 7.22 -1.21 16.21
N VAL A 104 7.85 -1.95 15.29
CA VAL A 104 7.61 -1.84 13.86
C VAL A 104 6.52 -2.83 13.42
N THR A 105 5.27 -2.38 13.31
CA THR A 105 4.15 -3.26 12.92
C THR A 105 3.74 -3.06 11.45
N PRO A 106 2.87 -3.90 10.85
CA PRO A 106 2.34 -3.63 9.51
C PRO A 106 1.65 -2.25 9.41
N ARG A 107 1.11 -1.75 10.52
CA ARG A 107 0.47 -0.43 10.60
C ARG A 107 1.48 0.71 10.47
N THR A 108 2.75 0.50 10.83
CA THR A 108 3.84 1.47 10.66
C THR A 108 3.98 1.88 9.18
N LEU A 109 3.86 0.93 8.25
CA LEU A 109 3.89 1.24 6.81
C LEU A 109 2.77 2.20 6.39
N LYS A 110 1.57 2.04 6.96
CA LYS A 110 0.45 2.95 6.67
C LYS A 110 0.73 4.35 7.22
N HIS A 111 1.26 4.45 8.43
CA HIS A 111 1.63 5.74 9.05
C HIS A 111 2.66 6.48 8.20
N ILE A 112 3.73 5.80 7.79
CA ILE A 112 4.76 6.37 6.91
C ILE A 112 4.17 6.87 5.60
N ALA A 113 3.30 6.07 4.96
CA ALA A 113 2.68 6.46 3.70
C ALA A 113 1.80 7.72 3.82
N ILE A 114 1.05 7.87 4.92
CA ILE A 114 0.25 9.07 5.19
C ILE A 114 1.15 10.29 5.39
N THR A 115 2.17 10.16 6.24
CA THR A 115 3.15 11.22 6.49
C THR A 115 3.80 11.69 5.18
N TRP A 116 4.25 10.77 4.34
CA TRP A 116 4.85 11.12 3.03
C TRP A 116 3.87 11.78 2.07
N ALA A 117 2.60 11.39 2.07
CA ALA A 117 1.61 12.04 1.23
C ALA A 117 1.44 13.53 1.62
N LEU A 118 1.32 13.81 2.92
CA LEU A 118 1.16 15.16 3.45
C LEU A 118 2.42 16.03 3.26
N GLN A 119 3.60 15.45 3.48
CA GLN A 119 4.88 16.13 3.22
C GLN A 119 5.06 16.48 1.74
N ARG A 120 4.46 15.69 0.84
CA ARG A 120 4.46 15.93 -0.61
C ARG A 120 3.29 16.79 -1.08
N GLY A 121 2.58 17.44 -0.15
CA GLY A 121 1.55 18.44 -0.47
C GLY A 121 0.14 17.90 -0.67
N ALA A 122 -0.13 16.63 -0.36
CA ALA A 122 -1.52 16.17 -0.30
C ALA A 122 -2.30 16.95 0.77
N THR A 123 -3.54 17.32 0.47
CA THR A 123 -4.42 17.91 1.48
C THR A 123 -4.84 16.85 2.50
N ILE A 124 -5.26 17.28 3.70
CA ILE A 124 -5.81 16.38 4.72
C ILE A 124 -7.01 15.60 4.16
N TRP A 125 -7.86 16.26 3.36
CA TRP A 125 -9.03 15.65 2.76
C TRP A 125 -8.67 14.56 1.74
N ASP A 126 -7.72 14.84 0.85
CA ASP A 126 -7.27 13.87 -0.15
C ASP A 126 -6.62 12.66 0.50
N ALA A 127 -5.76 12.89 1.51
CA ALA A 127 -5.14 11.82 2.26
C ALA A 127 -6.18 10.97 3.00
N ALA A 128 -7.20 11.59 3.60
CA ALA A 128 -8.28 10.90 4.32
C ALA A 128 -9.05 9.96 3.39
N GLY A 129 -9.47 10.49 2.23
CA GLY A 129 -10.14 9.71 1.19
C GLY A 129 -9.27 8.56 0.68
N TYR A 130 -8.00 8.83 0.41
CA TYR A 130 -7.07 7.85 -0.16
C TYR A 130 -6.71 6.71 0.81
N PHE A 131 -6.39 7.03 2.06
CA PHE A 131 -6.00 6.06 3.09
C PHE A 131 -7.17 5.48 3.89
N SER A 132 -8.41 5.88 3.56
CA SER A 132 -9.64 5.43 4.21
C SER A 132 -9.60 5.59 5.74
N ILE A 133 -9.25 6.79 6.20
CA ILE A 133 -9.27 7.22 7.60
C ILE A 133 -9.92 8.61 7.68
N SER A 134 -10.47 9.01 8.83
CA SER A 134 -11.13 10.31 8.94
C SER A 134 -10.14 11.46 8.81
N ALA A 135 -10.60 12.59 8.24
CA ALA A 135 -9.82 13.83 8.19
C ALA A 135 -9.38 14.27 9.59
N GLU A 136 -10.28 14.18 10.58
CA GLU A 136 -9.97 14.43 12.00
C GLU A 136 -8.82 13.56 12.51
N THR A 137 -8.79 12.25 12.17
CA THR A 137 -7.68 11.38 12.56
C THR A 137 -6.37 11.81 11.90
N ILE A 138 -6.44 12.25 10.64
CA ILE A 138 -5.25 12.74 9.93
C ILE A 138 -4.74 14.03 10.53
N GLU A 139 -5.62 14.98 10.77
CA GLU A 139 -5.31 16.28 11.35
C GLU A 139 -4.65 16.10 12.72
N ARG A 140 -5.28 15.33 13.60
CA ARG A 140 -4.78 15.06 14.96
C ARG A 140 -3.42 14.38 14.97
N THR A 141 -3.20 13.37 14.12
CA THR A 141 -2.00 12.53 14.20
C THR A 141 -0.87 12.99 13.28
N TYR A 142 -1.18 13.54 12.10
CA TYR A 142 -0.19 13.86 11.06
C TYR A 142 -0.27 15.31 10.55
N GLY A 143 -1.23 16.12 10.99
CA GLY A 143 -1.45 17.47 10.44
C GLY A 143 -0.19 18.35 10.46
N HIS A 144 0.63 18.19 11.50
CA HIS A 144 1.91 18.89 11.65
C HIS A 144 3.01 18.47 10.65
N HIS A 145 2.84 17.35 9.94
CA HIS A 145 3.74 16.93 8.86
C HIS A 145 3.37 17.47 7.49
N SER A 146 2.24 18.17 7.36
CA SER A 146 1.87 18.79 6.09
C SER A 146 2.89 19.85 5.69
N SER A 147 3.26 19.90 4.40
CA SER A 147 4.13 20.97 3.87
C SER A 147 3.52 22.36 4.04
N ASN A 148 2.19 22.44 4.22
CA ASN A 148 1.45 23.69 4.40
C ASN A 148 1.22 24.03 5.88
N HIS A 149 1.74 23.23 6.81
CA HIS A 149 1.57 23.47 8.23
C HIS A 149 2.13 24.85 8.59
N GLN A 150 1.31 25.69 9.23
CA GLN A 150 1.61 27.07 9.62
C GLN A 150 1.86 28.07 8.47
N ALA A 151 1.89 27.66 7.20
CA ALA A 151 2.24 28.55 6.09
C ALA A 151 1.31 29.78 5.98
N THR A 152 0.01 29.59 6.17
CA THR A 152 -0.97 30.68 6.16
C THR A 152 -0.86 31.57 7.39
N ALA A 153 -0.53 31.00 8.56
CA ALA A 153 -0.33 31.74 9.79
C ALA A 153 0.91 32.65 9.68
N VAL A 154 2.03 32.12 9.19
CA VAL A 154 3.25 32.91 8.91
C VAL A 154 2.93 34.05 7.95
N LYS A 155 2.27 33.76 6.82
CA LYS A 155 1.87 34.80 5.86
C LYS A 155 0.99 35.88 6.49
N ALA A 156 0.07 35.50 7.36
CA ALA A 156 -0.79 36.45 8.07
C ALA A 156 0.00 37.36 9.01
N MET A 157 1.01 36.81 9.70
CA MET A 157 1.90 37.58 10.57
C MET A 157 2.86 38.50 9.79
N ASP A 158 3.23 38.13 8.56
CA ASP A 158 4.10 38.95 7.69
C ASP A 158 3.36 40.13 7.04
N MET A 159 2.03 40.08 6.94
CA MET A 159 1.24 41.19 6.40
C MET A 159 1.31 42.39 7.34
N ARG A 160 2.03 43.44 6.93
CA ARG A 160 1.95 44.76 7.55
C ARG A 160 0.72 45.47 6.99
N GLY A 161 -0.14 45.97 7.88
CA GLY A 161 -1.31 46.76 7.53
C GLY A 161 -0.98 48.09 6.86
#